data_AF-M4T7I9-F1
#
_entry.id   AF-M4T7I9-F1
#
_cell.length_a   1.000
_cell.length_b   1.000
_cell.length_c   1.000
_cell.angle_alpha   90.00
_cell.angle_beta   90.00
_cell.angle_gamma   90.00
#
_symmetry.space_group_name_H-M   'P 1'
#
loop_
_entity.id
_entity.type
_entity.pdbx_description
1 polymer ?
#
loop_
_entity_poly.entity_id
_entity_poly.type
_entity_poly.pdbx_seq_one_letter_code
_entity_poly.pdbx_strand_id
1 'polypeptide(L)'
;QRTLAAAALNRTLRRIKQVQTGYTTAKTELSTQKPTKVKNLICEALYGSGQTDCSPSPTKTVAAATPYSSGCGDKGGKSAVGDMLCLCFGNAGGNTIDCKQNNIECHWSSNVLAHVNLETAQCPNRKPTAVTYSMLAELIATIKSRMRVSAKTNALVRHLGKEPTTCDGTTTKLCVIYTATTTTGDAGSGLNAIPWVAKLIEAKRTMEEMQTLAVKASKQAAAMEMLIEAAKTAYAVQTVQLSEKQDFIAGTDGKDRAAKPETTNNGTCKAKGVGTSCKYGCKEISENSEKKCVVDPTYTPKQVNGAHQDSTTGNVNTTGSHSFVINRPPLLLACLLLA
;
A
#
# COMPACT_ATOMS: atom_id res chain seq x y z
N GLN A 1 -41.06 -4.62 24.04
CA GLN A 1 -40.45 -3.47 23.33
C GLN A 1 -38.99 -3.23 23.76
N ARG A 2 -38.62 -3.20 25.07
CA ARG A 2 -37.21 -3.20 25.52
C ARG A 2 -36.35 -4.34 24.92
N THR A 3 -36.97 -5.50 24.67
CA THR A 3 -36.36 -6.69 24.04
C THR A 3 -36.01 -6.50 22.55
N LEU A 4 -36.78 -5.70 21.80
CA LEU A 4 -36.52 -5.39 20.38
C LEU A 4 -35.35 -4.40 20.24
N ALA A 5 -35.30 -3.37 21.10
CA ALA A 5 -34.18 -2.43 21.19
C ALA A 5 -32.86 -3.17 21.48
N ALA A 6 -32.88 -4.04 22.50
CA ALA A 6 -31.72 -4.83 22.89
C ALA A 6 -31.27 -5.78 21.76
N ALA A 7 -32.20 -6.40 21.03
CA ALA A 7 -31.87 -7.27 19.90
C ALA A 7 -31.23 -6.51 18.73
N ALA A 8 -31.72 -5.31 18.41
CA ALA A 8 -31.13 -4.45 17.38
C ALA A 8 -29.73 -3.96 17.77
N LEU A 9 -29.56 -3.48 19.00
CA LEU A 9 -28.27 -3.06 19.55
C LEU A 9 -27.26 -4.21 19.57
N ASN A 10 -27.67 -5.40 20.01
CA ASN A 10 -26.80 -6.59 20.02
C ASN A 10 -26.38 -7.05 18.62
N ARG A 11 -27.24 -6.86 17.60
CA ARG A 11 -26.90 -7.15 16.20
C ARG A 11 -25.89 -6.13 15.67
N THR A 12 -26.09 -4.86 15.94
CA THR A 12 -25.17 -3.78 15.55
C THR A 12 -23.82 -3.92 16.23
N LEU A 13 -23.81 -4.23 17.54
CA LEU A 13 -22.59 -4.48 18.30
C LEU A 13 -21.76 -5.64 17.72
N ARG A 14 -22.41 -6.75 17.32
CA ARG A 14 -21.72 -7.87 16.66
C ARG A 14 -21.05 -7.44 15.35
N ARG A 15 -21.73 -6.65 14.53
CA ARG A 15 -21.17 -6.11 13.28
C ARG A 15 -20.01 -5.16 13.55
N ILE A 16 -20.14 -4.27 14.53
CA ILE A 16 -19.05 -3.36 14.93
C ILE A 16 -17.82 -4.18 15.35
N LYS A 17 -17.99 -5.19 16.22
CA LYS A 17 -16.88 -6.06 16.65
C LYS A 17 -16.16 -6.72 15.48
N GLN A 18 -16.90 -7.25 14.50
CA GLN A 18 -16.30 -7.86 13.29
C GLN A 18 -15.50 -6.85 12.47
N VAL A 19 -16.05 -5.65 12.24
CA VAL A 19 -15.36 -4.59 11.48
C VAL A 19 -14.13 -4.09 12.27
N GLN A 20 -14.24 -3.98 13.59
CA GLN A 20 -13.16 -3.57 14.48
C GLN A 20 -11.98 -4.55 14.44
N THR A 21 -12.23 -5.86 14.43
CA THR A 21 -11.16 -6.86 14.28
C THR A 21 -10.36 -6.61 13.00
N GLY A 22 -11.03 -6.44 11.86
CA GLY A 22 -10.37 -6.17 10.59
C GLY A 22 -9.60 -4.85 10.57
N TYR A 23 -10.14 -3.81 11.20
CA TYR A 23 -9.47 -2.52 11.36
C TYR A 23 -8.19 -2.64 12.21
N THR A 24 -8.27 -3.33 13.36
CA THR A 24 -7.12 -3.53 14.26
C THR A 24 -6.02 -4.33 13.58
N THR A 25 -6.36 -5.39 12.83
CA THR A 25 -5.39 -6.14 12.01
C THR A 25 -4.70 -5.23 11.00
N ALA A 26 -5.47 -4.44 10.25
CA ALA A 26 -4.92 -3.50 9.28
C ALA A 26 -4.00 -2.46 9.94
N LYS A 27 -4.38 -1.96 11.12
CA LYS A 27 -3.57 -1.02 11.90
C LYS A 27 -2.22 -1.63 12.28
N THR A 28 -2.19 -2.85 12.83
CA THR A 28 -0.94 -3.55 13.21
C THR A 28 -0.04 -3.81 12.00
N GLU A 29 -0.61 -4.23 10.88
CA GLU A 29 0.13 -4.43 9.64
C GLU A 29 0.76 -3.12 9.14
N LEU A 30 0.02 -2.01 9.19
CA LEU A 30 0.47 -0.69 8.72
C LEU A 30 1.45 0.01 9.66
N SER A 31 1.34 -0.20 10.97
CA SER A 31 2.20 0.47 11.95
C SER A 31 3.54 -0.23 12.17
N THR A 32 3.59 -1.55 11.95
CA THR A 32 4.73 -2.35 12.42
C THR A 32 5.22 -3.33 11.36
N GLN A 33 4.34 -4.23 10.89
CA GLN A 33 4.80 -5.37 10.08
C GLN A 33 5.29 -4.95 8.70
N LYS A 34 4.46 -4.22 7.94
CA LYS A 34 4.81 -3.79 6.58
C LYS A 34 5.95 -2.75 6.57
N PRO A 35 6.00 -1.74 7.46
CA PRO A 35 7.17 -0.86 7.57
C PRO A 35 8.47 -1.62 7.86
N THR A 36 8.45 -2.59 8.78
CA THR A 36 9.62 -3.44 9.07
C THR A 36 10.03 -4.26 7.85
N LYS A 37 9.06 -4.84 7.13
CA LYS A 37 9.35 -5.57 5.90
C LYS A 37 9.98 -4.67 4.84
N VAL A 38 9.46 -3.46 4.63
CA VAL A 38 10.04 -2.47 3.70
C VAL A 38 11.48 -2.12 4.09
N LYS A 39 11.73 -1.84 5.39
CA LYS A 39 13.09 -1.59 5.90
C LYS A 39 14.02 -2.75 5.58
N ASN A 40 13.62 -3.98 5.93
CA ASN A 40 14.43 -5.18 5.73
C ASN A 40 14.77 -5.38 4.24
N LEU A 41 13.79 -5.21 3.35
CA LEU A 41 14.01 -5.31 1.90
C LEU A 41 14.98 -4.25 1.38
N ILE A 42 14.87 -3.01 1.85
CA ILE A 42 15.82 -1.94 1.49
C ILE A 42 17.22 -2.28 2.00
N CYS A 43 17.36 -2.78 3.23
CA CYS A 43 18.66 -3.13 3.79
C CYS A 43 19.29 -4.34 3.10
N GLU A 44 18.48 -5.33 2.71
CA GLU A 44 18.94 -6.43 1.86
C GLU A 44 19.35 -5.96 0.45
N ALA A 45 18.69 -4.94 -0.10
CA ALA A 45 19.13 -4.35 -1.36
C ALA A 45 20.48 -3.64 -1.20
N LEU A 46 20.63 -2.85 -0.12
CA LEU A 46 21.84 -2.07 0.12
C LEU A 46 23.06 -2.93 0.44
N TYR A 47 22.89 -3.95 1.30
CA TYR A 47 24.01 -4.70 1.89
C TYR A 47 24.01 -6.19 1.56
N GLY A 48 22.98 -6.68 0.87
CA GLY A 48 22.90 -8.04 0.37
C GLY A 48 21.91 -8.93 1.13
N SER A 49 21.64 -10.10 0.56
CA SER A 49 20.61 -11.02 1.06
C SER A 49 20.81 -11.38 2.55
N GLY A 50 19.75 -11.19 3.34
CA GLY A 50 19.72 -11.45 4.78
C GLY A 50 20.30 -10.34 5.66
N GLN A 51 20.81 -9.23 5.11
CA GLN A 51 21.32 -8.09 5.88
C GLN A 51 20.17 -7.13 6.29
N THR A 52 19.34 -7.56 7.23
CA THR A 52 18.16 -6.79 7.69
C THR A 52 18.50 -5.70 8.72
N ASP A 53 19.70 -5.75 9.30
CA ASP A 53 20.26 -4.75 10.22
C ASP A 53 20.91 -3.56 9.48
N CYS A 54 21.00 -3.64 8.15
CA CYS A 54 21.59 -2.63 7.28
C CYS A 54 23.11 -2.47 7.49
N SER A 55 23.79 -3.59 7.71
CA SER A 55 25.26 -3.65 7.88
C SER A 55 25.93 -4.40 6.74
N PRO A 56 27.17 -4.03 6.35
CA PRO A 56 27.92 -4.81 5.38
C PRO A 56 28.38 -6.14 5.97
N SER A 57 28.39 -7.19 5.15
CA SER A 57 28.84 -8.53 5.53
C SER A 57 29.62 -9.23 4.41
N PRO A 58 30.71 -9.96 4.74
CA PRO A 58 31.45 -10.75 3.78
C PRO A 58 30.55 -11.70 2.98
N THR A 59 30.80 -11.85 1.68
CA THR A 59 30.02 -12.70 0.74
C THR A 59 28.57 -12.28 0.50
N LYS A 60 28.01 -11.41 1.34
CA LYS A 60 26.64 -10.87 1.21
C LYS A 60 26.66 -9.52 0.50
N THR A 61 27.51 -8.60 0.93
CA THR A 61 27.63 -7.27 0.33
C THR A 61 28.41 -7.32 -0.98
N VAL A 62 29.50 -8.08 -1.00
CA VAL A 62 30.39 -8.30 -2.16
C VAL A 62 30.66 -9.80 -2.29
N ALA A 63 31.01 -10.29 -3.49
CA ALA A 63 31.30 -11.71 -3.69
C ALA A 63 32.58 -12.16 -2.97
N ALA A 64 33.61 -11.32 -2.99
CA ALA A 64 34.83 -11.43 -2.20
C ALA A 64 35.27 -10.02 -1.80
N ALA A 65 36.00 -9.88 -0.70
CA ALA A 65 36.45 -8.56 -0.23
C ALA A 65 37.76 -8.08 -0.88
N THR A 66 38.48 -8.98 -1.56
CA THR A 66 39.75 -8.75 -2.25
C THR A 66 40.09 -10.00 -3.11
N PRO A 67 40.83 -9.88 -4.22
CA PRO A 67 41.08 -8.66 -5.00
C PRO A 67 39.86 -8.23 -5.82
N TYR A 68 39.96 -7.14 -6.59
CA TYR A 68 38.85 -6.61 -7.41
C TYR A 68 38.25 -7.69 -8.32
N SER A 69 39.09 -8.50 -8.97
CA SER A 69 38.67 -9.57 -9.89
C SER A 69 37.80 -10.65 -9.24
N SER A 70 37.84 -10.78 -7.91
CA SER A 70 37.03 -11.75 -7.16
C SER A 70 35.72 -11.15 -6.63
N GLY A 71 35.63 -9.81 -6.53
CA GLY A 71 34.47 -9.11 -5.99
C GLY A 71 33.60 -8.40 -7.04
N CYS A 72 34.19 -7.98 -8.16
CA CYS A 72 33.61 -7.08 -9.15
C CYS A 72 33.53 -7.70 -10.55
N GLY A 73 33.25 -6.89 -11.56
CA GLY A 73 33.05 -7.38 -12.92
C GLY A 73 31.82 -8.28 -12.99
N ASP A 74 31.99 -9.52 -13.44
CA ASP A 74 30.91 -10.52 -13.51
C ASP A 74 30.52 -11.10 -12.14
N LYS A 75 31.24 -10.74 -11.06
CA LYS A 75 30.95 -11.16 -9.68
C LYS A 75 30.13 -10.15 -8.88
N GLY A 76 29.89 -8.95 -9.43
CA GLY A 76 29.05 -7.95 -8.79
C GLY A 76 27.55 -8.32 -8.80
N GLY A 77 26.71 -7.41 -8.30
CA GLY A 77 25.26 -7.59 -8.17
C GLY A 77 24.80 -8.20 -6.86
N LYS A 78 25.70 -8.41 -5.90
CA LYS A 78 25.35 -8.92 -4.56
C LYS A 78 24.54 -7.91 -3.74
N SER A 79 24.89 -6.63 -3.86
CA SER A 79 24.23 -5.52 -3.17
C SER A 79 24.51 -4.20 -3.86
N ALA A 80 23.68 -3.17 -3.63
CA ALA A 80 23.88 -1.85 -4.21
C ALA A 80 25.18 -1.19 -3.70
N VAL A 81 25.50 -1.35 -2.41
CA VAL A 81 26.76 -0.84 -1.83
C VAL A 81 27.95 -1.59 -2.39
N GLY A 82 27.87 -2.92 -2.53
CA GLY A 82 28.92 -3.71 -3.17
C GLY A 82 29.19 -3.26 -4.60
N ASP A 83 28.12 -3.00 -5.37
CA ASP A 83 28.25 -2.46 -6.72
C ASP A 83 28.87 -1.06 -6.72
N MET A 84 28.50 -0.19 -5.78
CA MET A 84 29.14 1.12 -5.60
C MET A 84 30.65 1.00 -5.37
N LEU A 85 31.09 0.09 -4.48
CA LEU A 85 32.52 -0.16 -4.26
C LEU A 85 33.25 -0.60 -5.55
N CYS A 86 32.60 -1.41 -6.40
CA CYS A 86 33.16 -1.83 -7.68
C CYS A 86 33.25 -0.70 -8.70
N LEU A 87 32.34 0.26 -8.64
CA LEU A 87 32.30 1.40 -9.55
C LEU A 87 33.30 2.49 -9.15
N CYS A 88 33.65 2.55 -7.87
CA CYS A 88 34.37 3.67 -7.31
C CYS A 88 35.82 3.34 -6.96
N PHE A 89 36.15 2.10 -6.60
CA PHE A 89 37.47 1.75 -6.07
C PHE A 89 38.26 0.83 -7.01
N GLY A 90 39.53 1.18 -7.22
CA GLY A 90 40.46 0.43 -8.07
C GLY A 90 41.05 -0.81 -7.40
N ASN A 91 41.68 -1.66 -8.21
CA ASN A 91 42.28 -2.91 -7.74
C ASN A 91 43.47 -2.70 -6.79
N ALA A 92 44.37 -1.79 -7.14
CA ALA A 92 45.53 -1.42 -6.35
C ALA A 92 45.40 0.03 -5.88
N GLY A 93 46.17 0.41 -4.85
CA GLY A 93 46.17 1.76 -4.29
C GLY A 93 46.44 2.83 -5.34
N GLY A 94 45.84 4.00 -5.12
CA GLY A 94 45.87 5.12 -6.05
C GLY A 94 44.53 5.84 -6.08
N ASN A 95 44.60 7.12 -6.41
CA ASN A 95 43.46 8.03 -6.40
C ASN A 95 42.55 7.70 -7.59
N THR A 96 41.31 7.24 -7.35
CA THR A 96 40.31 7.16 -8.42
C THR A 96 39.50 8.45 -8.43
N ILE A 97 39.22 8.97 -9.63
CA ILE A 97 38.26 10.07 -9.82
C ILE A 97 36.92 9.60 -10.39
N ASP A 98 36.76 8.28 -10.51
CA ASP A 98 35.66 7.66 -11.26
C ASP A 98 34.29 7.88 -10.59
N CYS A 99 34.24 8.07 -9.27
CA CYS A 99 33.01 8.41 -8.54
C CYS A 99 33.02 9.78 -7.84
N LYS A 100 34.18 10.42 -7.69
CA LYS A 100 34.30 11.75 -7.08
C LYS A 100 35.51 12.50 -7.62
N GLN A 101 35.43 13.82 -7.62
CA GLN A 101 36.51 14.71 -8.02
C GLN A 101 37.68 14.81 -7.03
N ASN A 102 37.46 14.47 -5.75
CA ASN A 102 38.47 14.55 -4.69
C ASN A 102 39.05 13.17 -4.38
N ASN A 103 40.34 13.17 -4.04
CA ASN A 103 41.09 11.97 -3.75
C ASN A 103 40.52 11.20 -2.53
N ILE A 104 40.25 9.92 -2.70
CA ILE A 104 39.88 8.99 -1.64
C ILE A 104 40.82 7.79 -1.71
N GLU A 105 41.57 7.53 -0.64
CA GLU A 105 42.41 6.35 -0.56
C GLU A 105 41.55 5.11 -0.24
N CYS A 106 41.24 4.34 -1.27
CA CYS A 106 40.33 3.21 -1.22
C CYS A 106 40.65 2.25 -2.38
N HIS A 107 40.83 0.97 -2.06
CA HIS A 107 41.26 -0.01 -3.05
C HIS A 107 40.88 -1.44 -2.64
N TRP A 108 40.91 -2.35 -3.60
CA TRP A 108 40.59 -3.76 -3.41
C TRP A 108 41.80 -4.64 -3.05
N SER A 109 43.00 -4.09 -2.87
CA SER A 109 44.18 -4.88 -2.44
C SER A 109 44.14 -5.29 -0.98
N SER A 110 43.18 -4.78 -0.21
CA SER A 110 42.87 -5.16 1.16
C SER A 110 41.36 -5.35 1.32
N ASN A 111 40.87 -5.57 2.54
CA ASN A 111 39.44 -5.75 2.80
C ASN A 111 38.62 -4.50 2.44
N VAL A 112 37.99 -4.51 1.26
CA VAL A 112 37.19 -3.37 0.76
C VAL A 112 36.02 -3.00 1.67
N LEU A 113 35.50 -3.94 2.48
CA LEU A 113 34.35 -3.67 3.35
C LEU A 113 34.67 -2.65 4.44
N ALA A 114 35.95 -2.49 4.81
CA ALA A 114 36.39 -1.44 5.72
C ALA A 114 36.12 -0.02 5.18
N HIS A 115 35.94 0.12 3.86
CA HIS A 115 35.74 1.41 3.19
C HIS A 115 34.26 1.76 2.92
N VAL A 116 33.30 0.92 3.32
CA VAL A 116 31.85 1.16 3.08
C VAL A 116 31.37 2.51 3.65
N ASN A 117 31.76 2.83 4.88
CA ASN A 117 31.35 4.09 5.51
C ASN A 117 31.98 5.30 4.83
N LEU A 118 33.22 5.16 4.37
CA LEU A 118 33.93 6.20 3.65
C LEU A 118 33.28 6.45 2.28
N GLU A 119 32.83 5.41 1.58
CA GLU A 119 32.15 5.53 0.29
C GLU A 119 30.75 6.15 0.43
N THR A 120 29.94 5.60 1.34
CA THR A 120 28.56 6.07 1.54
C THR A 120 28.50 7.51 2.06
N ALA A 121 29.53 7.99 2.76
CA ALA A 121 29.67 9.38 3.17
C ALA A 121 29.88 10.35 1.99
N GLN A 122 30.27 9.86 0.80
CA GLN A 122 30.46 10.70 -0.39
C GLN A 122 29.14 11.00 -1.12
N CYS A 123 28.06 10.30 -0.81
CA CYS A 123 26.76 10.54 -1.41
C CYS A 123 26.31 11.99 -1.15
N PRO A 124 26.08 12.82 -2.20
CA PRO A 124 25.78 14.24 -2.04
C PRO A 124 24.39 14.50 -1.45
N ASN A 125 23.49 13.52 -1.59
CA ASN A 125 22.12 13.64 -1.14
C ASN A 125 22.01 13.27 0.34
N ARG A 126 21.36 14.15 1.11
CA ARG A 126 21.03 13.87 2.51
C ARG A 126 20.10 12.67 2.59
N LYS A 127 20.34 11.82 3.59
CA LYS A 127 19.41 10.76 3.97
C LYS A 127 18.02 11.37 4.16
N PRO A 128 16.98 10.89 3.45
CA PRO A 128 15.65 11.44 3.60
C PRO A 128 15.10 11.12 4.99
N THR A 129 14.28 12.02 5.54
CA THR A 129 13.62 11.82 6.85
C THR A 129 12.66 10.63 6.82
N ALA A 130 12.06 10.36 5.67
CA ALA A 130 11.21 9.19 5.44
C ALA A 130 11.39 8.67 4.02
N VAL A 131 11.34 7.35 3.86
CA VAL A 131 11.30 6.71 2.54
C VAL A 131 9.86 6.68 2.05
N THR A 132 9.58 7.30 0.91
CA THR A 132 8.25 7.34 0.31
C THR A 132 8.14 6.43 -0.91
N TYR A 133 6.90 6.12 -1.31
CA TYR A 133 6.62 5.32 -2.49
C TYR A 133 7.16 5.96 -3.77
N SER A 134 6.96 7.28 -3.93
CA SER A 134 7.43 8.02 -5.10
C SER A 134 8.94 8.01 -5.19
N MET A 135 9.65 8.26 -4.09
CA MET A 135 11.12 8.22 -4.06
C MET A 135 11.65 6.85 -4.48
N LEU A 136 11.06 5.76 -3.97
CA LEU A 136 11.49 4.42 -4.34
C LEU A 136 11.14 4.09 -5.80
N ALA A 137 9.99 4.54 -6.31
CA ALA A 137 9.62 4.39 -7.70
C ALA A 137 10.55 5.15 -8.65
N GLU A 138 10.90 6.39 -8.32
CA GLU A 138 11.84 7.24 -9.05
C GLU A 138 13.26 6.67 -9.03
N LEU A 139 13.72 6.15 -7.89
CA LEU A 139 15.00 5.47 -7.78
C LEU A 139 15.05 4.26 -8.71
N ILE A 140 14.02 3.39 -8.66
CA ILE A 140 13.94 2.22 -9.52
C ILE A 140 13.95 2.64 -10.99
N ALA A 141 13.13 3.62 -11.39
CA ALA A 141 13.11 4.14 -12.76
C ALA A 141 14.47 4.68 -13.21
N THR A 142 15.15 5.42 -12.33
CA THR A 142 16.49 5.95 -12.57
C THR A 142 17.49 4.83 -12.79
N ILE A 143 17.49 3.80 -11.94
CA ILE A 143 18.33 2.61 -12.12
C ILE A 143 18.06 1.96 -13.47
N LYS A 144 16.78 1.82 -13.87
CA LYS A 144 16.43 1.25 -15.18
C LYS A 144 17.04 2.08 -16.32
N SER A 145 16.95 3.41 -16.24
CA SER A 145 17.44 4.32 -17.29
C SER A 145 18.97 4.38 -17.37
N ARG A 146 19.67 4.12 -16.26
CA ARG A 146 21.14 4.19 -16.18
C ARG A 146 21.82 2.86 -16.52
N MET A 147 21.07 1.76 -16.52
CA MET A 147 21.58 0.45 -16.90
C MET A 147 21.98 0.44 -18.38
N ARG A 148 23.26 0.22 -18.65
CA ARG A 148 23.81 0.20 -20.01
C ARG A 148 23.76 -1.21 -20.59
N VAL A 149 23.77 -1.31 -21.92
CA VAL A 149 23.92 -2.57 -22.66
C VAL A 149 25.14 -2.44 -23.56
N SER A 150 26.05 -3.41 -23.49
CA SER A 150 27.22 -3.49 -24.36
C SER A 150 27.38 -4.91 -24.89
N ALA A 151 27.99 -5.05 -26.06
CA ALA A 151 28.44 -6.34 -26.57
C ALA A 151 29.70 -6.80 -25.82
N LYS A 152 29.75 -8.08 -25.46
CA LYS A 152 30.93 -8.73 -24.88
C LYS A 152 31.13 -10.07 -25.58
N THR A 153 32.19 -10.18 -26.38
CA THR A 153 32.59 -11.35 -27.21
C THR A 153 31.44 -12.00 -27.98
N ASN A 154 30.57 -12.77 -27.32
CA ASN A 154 29.47 -13.53 -27.92
C ASN A 154 28.09 -13.24 -27.31
N ALA A 155 27.96 -12.24 -26.43
CA ALA A 155 26.70 -11.93 -25.75
C ALA A 155 26.50 -10.41 -25.55
N LEU A 156 25.24 -9.98 -25.50
CA LEU A 156 24.90 -8.70 -24.91
C LEU A 156 24.92 -8.85 -23.39
N VAL A 157 25.49 -7.87 -22.70
CA VAL A 157 25.50 -7.81 -21.24
C VAL A 157 24.97 -6.47 -20.77
N ARG A 158 24.29 -6.48 -19.61
CA ARG A 158 23.96 -5.24 -18.90
C ARG A 158 25.08 -4.90 -17.92
N HIS A 159 25.36 -3.61 -17.78
CA HIS A 159 26.40 -3.15 -16.87
C HIS A 159 26.13 -1.77 -16.29
N LEU A 160 26.81 -1.50 -15.19
CA LEU A 160 27.04 -0.17 -14.64
C LEU A 160 28.53 0.16 -14.70
N GLY A 161 28.85 1.45 -14.79
CA GLY A 161 30.21 1.95 -14.86
C GLY A 161 30.70 2.18 -16.29
N LYS A 162 32.01 2.11 -16.47
CA LYS A 162 32.64 2.22 -17.79
C LYS A 162 32.46 0.94 -18.60
N GLU A 163 32.67 1.05 -19.91
CA GLU A 163 32.39 -0.04 -20.84
C GLU A 163 33.19 -1.32 -20.49
N PRO A 164 32.57 -2.50 -20.49
CA PRO A 164 33.06 -3.66 -19.73
C PRO A 164 34.11 -4.51 -20.47
N THR A 165 34.84 -3.97 -21.44
CA THR A 165 35.76 -4.78 -22.29
C THR A 165 36.73 -5.61 -21.46
N THR A 166 37.27 -5.08 -20.36
CA THR A 166 38.09 -5.87 -19.43
C THR A 166 37.69 -5.78 -17.95
N CYS A 167 36.91 -4.78 -17.53
CA CYS A 167 36.34 -4.65 -16.18
C CYS A 167 37.22 -5.20 -15.03
N ASP A 168 38.47 -4.73 -14.96
CA ASP A 168 39.56 -5.37 -14.21
C ASP A 168 40.02 -4.56 -13.00
N GLY A 169 39.39 -3.41 -12.74
CA GLY A 169 39.74 -2.57 -11.59
C GLY A 169 40.92 -1.63 -11.85
N THR A 170 41.48 -1.60 -13.07
CA THR A 170 42.46 -0.58 -13.46
C THR A 170 41.77 0.77 -13.73
N THR A 171 42.55 1.86 -13.76
CA THR A 171 42.05 3.21 -14.03
C THR A 171 41.17 3.19 -15.28
N THR A 172 39.98 3.76 -15.19
CA THR A 172 38.95 3.76 -16.25
C THR A 172 38.26 2.42 -16.56
N LYS A 173 38.52 1.36 -15.78
CA LYS A 173 37.94 0.03 -16.01
C LYS A 173 37.17 -0.49 -14.80
N LEU A 174 36.46 0.42 -14.13
CA LEU A 174 35.59 0.15 -12.98
C LEU A 174 34.15 -0.07 -13.47
N CYS A 175 33.59 -1.23 -13.17
CA CYS A 175 32.26 -1.64 -13.63
C CYS A 175 31.71 -2.87 -12.89
N VAL A 176 30.41 -3.08 -13.07
CA VAL A 176 29.70 -4.29 -12.67
C VAL A 176 28.94 -4.83 -13.87
N ILE A 177 29.04 -6.14 -14.11
CA ILE A 177 28.44 -6.85 -15.24
C ILE A 177 27.37 -7.81 -14.73
N TYR A 178 26.15 -7.68 -15.23
CA TYR A 178 25.00 -8.51 -14.85
C TYR A 178 24.68 -9.52 -15.95
N THR A 179 25.38 -10.64 -15.94
CA THR A 179 25.25 -11.68 -16.99
C THR A 179 23.89 -12.38 -16.99
N ALA A 180 23.26 -12.55 -15.82
CA ALA A 180 21.94 -13.17 -15.69
C ALA A 180 20.79 -12.35 -16.31
N THR A 181 21.01 -11.09 -16.68
CA THR A 181 19.94 -10.19 -17.16
C THR A 181 19.62 -10.34 -18.64
N THR A 182 20.44 -11.07 -19.41
CA THR A 182 20.34 -11.19 -20.86
C THR A 182 19.94 -12.58 -21.34
N THR A 183 19.60 -13.50 -20.43
CA THR A 183 18.92 -14.76 -20.77
C THR A 183 17.49 -14.45 -21.20
N THR A 184 17.14 -14.78 -22.45
CA THR A 184 15.78 -14.64 -22.99
C THR A 184 14.88 -15.77 -22.52
N GLY A 185 13.67 -15.45 -22.07
CA GLY A 185 12.57 -16.42 -21.89
C GLY A 185 12.33 -16.95 -20.48
N ASP A 186 13.27 -16.77 -19.53
CA ASP A 186 13.10 -17.28 -18.18
C ASP A 186 12.47 -16.27 -17.22
N ALA A 187 11.69 -16.79 -16.26
CA ALA A 187 11.22 -16.08 -15.08
C ALA A 187 12.44 -15.67 -14.23
N GLY A 188 12.96 -14.47 -14.49
CA GLY A 188 14.23 -14.01 -13.94
C GLY A 188 15.06 -13.14 -14.89
N SER A 189 14.62 -12.96 -16.14
CA SER A 189 15.27 -12.09 -17.12
C SER A 189 15.08 -10.58 -16.83
N GLY A 190 15.94 -9.74 -17.42
CA GLY A 190 15.89 -8.29 -17.25
C GLY A 190 16.39 -7.82 -15.88
N LEU A 191 15.98 -6.63 -15.43
CA LEU A 191 16.50 -6.02 -14.19
C LEU A 191 16.17 -6.79 -12.91
N ASN A 192 15.12 -7.62 -12.93
CA ASN A 192 14.76 -8.48 -11.80
C ASN A 192 15.80 -9.60 -11.57
N ALA A 193 16.68 -9.88 -12.54
CA ALA A 193 17.79 -10.81 -12.37
C ALA A 193 18.85 -10.29 -11.39
N ILE A 194 18.88 -8.97 -11.14
CA ILE A 194 19.83 -8.34 -10.23
C ILE A 194 19.25 -8.42 -8.81
N PRO A 195 19.85 -9.20 -7.88
CA PRO A 195 19.27 -9.48 -6.57
C PRO A 195 18.83 -8.24 -5.80
N TRP A 196 19.68 -7.21 -5.74
CA TRP A 196 19.35 -5.99 -5.00
C TRP A 196 18.26 -5.15 -5.66
N VAL A 197 18.14 -5.16 -6.99
CA VAL A 197 17.06 -4.47 -7.71
C VAL A 197 15.73 -5.17 -7.45
N ALA A 198 15.71 -6.51 -7.45
CA ALA A 198 14.53 -7.29 -7.12
C ALA A 198 13.99 -6.95 -5.71
N LYS A 199 14.90 -6.74 -4.74
CA LYS A 199 14.53 -6.32 -3.38
C LYS A 199 13.91 -4.92 -3.33
N LEU A 200 14.44 -3.95 -4.09
CA LEU A 200 13.82 -2.63 -4.21
C LEU A 200 12.42 -2.69 -4.83
N ILE A 201 12.23 -3.55 -5.84
CA ILE A 201 10.93 -3.76 -6.48
C ILE A 201 9.93 -4.42 -5.50
N GLU A 202 10.37 -5.39 -4.71
CA GLU A 202 9.52 -5.99 -3.67
C GLU A 202 9.17 -4.97 -2.57
N ALA A 203 10.11 -4.10 -2.19
CA ALA A 203 9.85 -3.02 -1.24
C ALA A 203 8.78 -2.07 -1.78
N LYS A 204 8.87 -1.67 -3.05
CA LYS A 204 7.86 -0.84 -3.73
C LYS A 204 6.49 -1.50 -3.72
N ARG A 205 6.42 -2.78 -4.07
CA ARG A 205 5.16 -3.57 -4.06
C ARG A 205 4.56 -3.63 -2.65
N THR A 206 5.39 -3.80 -1.62
CA THR A 206 4.95 -3.79 -0.22
C THR A 206 4.35 -2.44 0.16
N MET A 207 4.91 -1.32 -0.33
CA MET A 207 4.33 0.01 -0.12
C MET A 207 3.00 0.22 -0.87
N GLU A 208 2.78 -0.41 -2.02
CA GLU A 208 1.48 -0.39 -2.74
C GLU A 208 0.40 -1.15 -1.96
N GLU A 209 0.77 -2.30 -1.38
CA GLU A 209 -0.12 -3.03 -0.47
C GLU A 209 -0.49 -2.20 0.76
N MET A 210 0.44 -1.44 1.32
CA MET A 210 0.17 -0.52 2.44
C MET A 210 -0.89 0.52 2.07
N GLN A 211 -0.81 1.11 0.88
CA GLN A 211 -1.83 2.06 0.41
C GLN A 211 -3.21 1.41 0.29
N THR A 212 -3.25 0.21 -0.29
CA THR A 212 -4.50 -0.58 -0.42
C THR A 212 -5.10 -0.91 0.95
N LEU A 213 -4.25 -1.31 1.89
CA LEU A 213 -4.65 -1.64 3.25
C LEU A 213 -5.14 -0.41 4.03
N ALA A 214 -4.51 0.75 3.84
CA ALA A 214 -4.95 2.01 4.44
C ALA A 214 -6.35 2.39 3.95
N VAL A 215 -6.62 2.28 2.64
CA VAL A 215 -7.96 2.52 2.08
C VAL A 215 -9.00 1.55 2.67
N LYS A 216 -8.64 0.27 2.85
CA LYS A 216 -9.52 -0.71 3.51
C LYS A 216 -9.80 -0.33 4.96
N ALA A 217 -8.78 0.07 5.72
CA ALA A 217 -8.91 0.49 7.11
C ALA A 217 -9.80 1.74 7.24
N SER A 218 -9.64 2.74 6.38
CA SER A 218 -10.51 3.93 6.36
C SER A 218 -11.97 3.59 6.07
N LYS A 219 -12.24 2.65 5.14
CA LYS A 219 -13.61 2.17 4.87
C LYS A 219 -14.21 1.44 6.09
N GLN A 220 -13.39 0.67 6.81
CA GLN A 220 -13.82 0.00 8.03
C GLN A 220 -14.15 1.00 9.14
N ALA A 221 -13.33 2.04 9.32
CA ALA A 221 -13.60 3.12 10.28
C ALA A 221 -14.94 3.81 9.98
N ALA A 222 -15.18 4.21 8.73
CA ALA A 222 -16.44 4.83 8.33
C ALA A 222 -17.66 3.88 8.53
N ALA A 223 -17.50 2.58 8.28
CA ALA A 223 -18.55 1.60 8.54
C ALA A 223 -18.87 1.47 10.04
N MET A 224 -17.86 1.52 10.92
CA MET A 224 -18.09 1.53 12.36
C MET A 224 -18.85 2.78 12.80
N GLU A 225 -18.46 3.96 12.31
CA GLU A 225 -19.16 5.23 12.60
C GLU A 225 -20.63 5.17 12.19
N MET A 226 -20.92 4.71 10.96
CA MET A 226 -22.31 4.55 10.50
C MET A 226 -23.12 3.58 11.37
N LEU A 227 -22.52 2.47 11.81
CA LEU A 227 -23.17 1.51 12.69
C LEU A 227 -23.45 2.11 14.08
N ILE A 228 -22.52 2.92 14.61
CA ILE A 228 -22.70 3.63 15.88
C ILE A 228 -23.86 4.63 15.78
N GLU A 229 -23.90 5.45 14.74
CA GLU A 229 -24.98 6.43 14.55
C GLU A 229 -26.34 5.75 14.30
N ALA A 230 -26.37 4.63 13.57
CA ALA A 230 -27.57 3.83 13.40
C ALA A 230 -28.07 3.25 14.74
N ALA A 231 -27.15 2.80 15.62
CA ALA A 231 -27.50 2.33 16.95
C ALA A 231 -28.08 3.44 17.84
N LYS A 232 -27.46 4.63 17.84
CA LYS A 232 -27.97 5.81 18.57
C LYS A 232 -29.36 6.21 18.10
N THR A 233 -29.57 6.27 16.78
CA THR A 233 -30.87 6.62 16.19
C THR A 233 -31.95 5.60 16.54
N ALA A 234 -31.63 4.30 16.45
CA ALA A 234 -32.57 3.23 16.81
C ALA A 234 -32.99 3.30 18.29
N TYR A 235 -32.06 3.67 19.18
CA TYR A 235 -32.37 3.90 20.59
C TYR A 235 -33.28 5.13 20.81
N ALA A 236 -32.96 6.25 20.16
CA ALA A 236 -33.73 7.50 20.28
C ALA A 236 -35.18 7.38 19.76
N VAL A 237 -35.39 6.71 18.62
CA VAL A 237 -36.74 6.45 18.08
C VAL A 237 -37.56 5.60 19.04
N GLN A 238 -36.92 4.60 19.67
CA GLN A 238 -37.58 3.74 20.63
C GLN A 238 -37.98 4.50 21.91
N THR A 239 -37.15 5.46 22.38
CA THR A 239 -37.49 6.31 23.53
C THR A 239 -38.66 7.25 23.25
N VAL A 240 -38.76 7.82 22.04
CA VAL A 240 -39.90 8.67 21.66
C VAL A 240 -41.21 7.87 21.60
N GLN A 241 -41.19 6.69 20.98
CA GLN A 241 -42.38 5.82 20.95
C GLN A 241 -42.80 5.28 22.33
N LEU A 242 -41.88 5.18 23.29
CA LEU A 242 -42.20 4.84 24.68
C LEU A 242 -42.85 6.01 25.43
N SER A 243 -42.43 7.25 25.17
CA SER A 243 -43.04 8.45 25.73
C SER A 243 -44.45 8.68 25.19
N GLU A 244 -44.64 8.55 23.87
CA GLU A 244 -45.97 8.69 23.24
C GLU A 244 -46.93 7.56 23.68
N LYS A 245 -46.42 6.35 23.94
CA LYS A 245 -47.25 5.29 24.53
C LYS A 245 -47.63 5.56 25.98
N GLN A 246 -46.78 6.22 26.76
CA GLN A 246 -47.10 6.59 28.14
C GLN A 246 -48.14 7.71 28.20
N ASP A 247 -48.14 8.65 27.25
CA ASP A 247 -49.20 9.66 27.11
C ASP A 247 -50.54 9.05 26.65
N PHE A 248 -50.53 7.86 26.05
CA PHE A 248 -51.75 7.14 25.65
C PHE A 248 -52.36 6.23 26.75
N ILE A 249 -51.70 6.05 27.91
CA ILE A 249 -52.26 5.27 29.04
C ILE A 249 -53.19 6.12 29.93
N ALA A 250 -53.44 7.39 29.57
CA ALA A 250 -54.51 8.19 30.18
C ALA A 250 -55.89 8.05 29.51
N GLY A 251 -56.07 7.15 28.53
CA GLY A 251 -57.34 6.99 27.80
C GLY A 251 -57.69 5.54 27.46
N THR A 252 -58.72 5.05 28.15
CA THR A 252 -59.59 3.86 27.98
C THR A 252 -59.45 2.93 26.75
N ASP A 253 -59.40 1.63 27.08
CA ASP A 253 -60.02 0.43 26.47
C ASP A 253 -60.04 0.20 24.95
N GLY A 254 -59.59 -1.00 24.55
CA GLY A 254 -60.29 -1.78 23.51
C GLY A 254 -59.46 -2.49 22.43
N LYS A 255 -59.28 -3.81 22.65
CA LYS A 255 -59.20 -4.92 21.67
C LYS A 255 -57.98 -5.11 20.74
N ASP A 256 -57.43 -6.31 20.87
CA ASP A 256 -56.48 -7.00 20.01
C ASP A 256 -56.81 -6.94 18.51
N ARG A 257 -55.77 -6.70 17.69
CA ARG A 257 -55.62 -7.33 16.38
C ARG A 257 -54.13 -7.49 16.04
N ALA A 258 -53.76 -8.73 15.74
CA ALA A 258 -52.45 -9.11 15.21
C ALA A 258 -52.13 -8.38 13.90
N ALA A 259 -50.87 -8.00 13.68
CA ALA A 259 -50.41 -7.55 12.37
C ALA A 259 -48.99 -8.02 12.04
N LYS A 260 -48.90 -8.53 10.80
CA LYS A 260 -47.80 -9.01 9.96
C LYS A 260 -46.55 -8.09 9.92
N PRO A 261 -45.43 -8.54 9.32
CA PRO A 261 -44.24 -7.71 9.12
C PRO A 261 -44.59 -6.52 8.22
N GLU A 262 -44.33 -5.30 8.71
CA GLU A 262 -44.70 -4.07 8.02
C GLU A 262 -43.96 -3.91 6.68
N THR A 263 -44.73 -4.05 5.61
CA THR A 263 -44.47 -3.47 4.29
C THR A 263 -44.57 -1.94 4.39
N THR A 264 -43.61 -1.23 3.79
CA THR A 264 -43.62 0.24 3.68
C THR A 264 -44.96 0.73 3.14
N ASN A 265 -45.68 1.53 3.93
CA ASN A 265 -47.01 2.07 3.58
C ASN A 265 -47.03 3.60 3.77
N ASN A 266 -48.10 4.26 3.29
CA ASN A 266 -48.20 5.73 3.36
C ASN A 266 -48.13 6.28 4.80
N GLY A 267 -48.52 5.49 5.81
CA GLY A 267 -48.34 5.87 7.22
C GLY A 267 -46.87 5.99 7.61
N THR A 268 -46.05 5.00 7.24
CA THR A 268 -44.61 5.00 7.51
C THR A 268 -43.84 6.09 6.74
N CYS A 269 -44.27 6.46 5.54
CA CYS A 269 -43.65 7.55 4.77
C CYS A 269 -44.06 8.93 5.30
N LYS A 270 -45.33 9.11 5.68
CA LYS A 270 -45.81 10.36 6.28
C LYS A 270 -45.08 10.68 7.59
N ALA A 271 -44.77 9.66 8.39
CA ALA A 271 -44.01 9.79 9.63
C ALA A 271 -42.53 10.21 9.44
N LYS A 272 -41.94 10.01 8.25
CA LYS A 272 -40.55 10.43 7.97
C LYS A 272 -40.40 11.94 7.79
N GLY A 273 -41.51 12.65 7.52
CA GLY A 273 -41.47 14.07 7.19
C GLY A 273 -40.84 14.37 5.82
N VAL A 274 -40.77 15.66 5.47
CA VAL A 274 -40.22 16.16 4.20
C VAL A 274 -38.70 16.34 4.26
N GLY A 275 -38.06 16.51 3.10
CA GLY A 275 -36.62 16.75 2.98
C GLY A 275 -35.79 15.47 2.97
N THR A 276 -34.59 15.52 3.57
CA THR A 276 -33.59 14.43 3.48
C THR A 276 -34.03 13.11 4.11
N SER A 277 -35.06 13.17 4.96
CA SER A 277 -35.67 12.06 5.68
C SER A 277 -36.62 11.22 4.80
N CYS A 278 -37.17 11.82 3.74
CA CYS A 278 -38.06 11.16 2.79
C CYS A 278 -37.27 10.33 1.76
N LYS A 279 -36.64 9.25 2.23
CA LYS A 279 -35.83 8.31 1.43
C LYS A 279 -36.14 6.87 1.82
N TYR A 280 -35.62 5.93 1.03
CA TYR A 280 -35.72 4.48 1.26
C TYR A 280 -37.16 3.95 1.17
N GLY A 281 -37.75 3.97 -0.03
CA GLY A 281 -39.12 3.51 -0.26
C GLY A 281 -40.19 4.60 -0.17
N CYS A 282 -39.78 5.85 0.02
CA CYS A 282 -40.65 7.02 0.09
C CYS A 282 -40.11 8.13 -0.81
N LYS A 283 -41.00 8.91 -1.42
CA LYS A 283 -40.72 10.04 -2.30
C LYS A 283 -41.51 11.27 -1.87
N GLU A 284 -40.86 12.43 -1.93
CA GLU A 284 -41.51 13.72 -1.70
C GLU A 284 -42.31 14.13 -2.94
N ILE A 285 -43.57 14.50 -2.72
CA ILE A 285 -44.46 15.08 -3.73
C ILE A 285 -44.97 16.43 -3.23
N SER A 286 -45.40 17.30 -4.15
CA SER A 286 -46.11 18.54 -3.82
C SER A 286 -47.54 18.42 -4.29
N GLU A 287 -48.49 18.62 -3.38
CA GLU A 287 -49.93 18.55 -3.64
C GLU A 287 -50.60 19.72 -2.92
N ASN A 288 -51.37 20.54 -3.65
CA ASN A 288 -51.98 21.78 -3.13
C ASN A 288 -50.97 22.74 -2.46
N SER A 289 -49.78 22.89 -3.05
CA SER A 289 -48.68 23.73 -2.54
C SER A 289 -48.09 23.29 -1.19
N GLU A 290 -48.45 22.12 -0.67
CA GLU A 290 -47.84 21.47 0.49
C GLU A 290 -46.98 20.27 0.09
N LYS A 291 -45.80 20.16 0.71
CA LYS A 291 -44.88 19.03 0.50
C LYS A 291 -45.29 17.86 1.39
N LYS A 292 -45.39 16.66 0.81
CA LYS A 292 -45.74 15.43 1.52
C LYS A 292 -44.77 14.31 1.14
N CYS A 293 -44.44 13.45 2.10
CA CYS A 293 -43.65 12.24 1.87
C CYS A 293 -44.59 11.04 1.73
N VAL A 294 -44.65 10.45 0.54
CA VAL A 294 -45.53 9.31 0.21
C VAL A 294 -44.70 8.10 -0.18
N VAL A 295 -45.32 6.91 -0.25
CA VAL A 295 -44.64 5.70 -0.73
C VAL A 295 -44.17 5.91 -2.16
N ASP A 296 -42.93 5.47 -2.45
CA ASP A 296 -42.41 5.40 -3.81
C ASP A 296 -42.70 4.00 -4.38
N PRO A 297 -43.68 3.86 -5.30
CA PRO A 297 -44.02 2.58 -5.89
C PRO A 297 -42.92 2.02 -6.82
N THR A 298 -41.91 2.83 -7.17
CA THR A 298 -40.80 2.45 -8.05
C THR A 298 -39.51 2.10 -7.30
N TYR A 299 -39.53 2.14 -5.96
CA TYR A 299 -38.34 1.90 -5.15
C TYR A 299 -38.04 0.40 -4.99
N THR A 300 -36.91 -0.04 -5.55
CA THR A 300 -36.31 -1.36 -5.27
C THR A 300 -35.14 -1.23 -4.28
N PRO A 301 -35.19 -1.85 -3.09
CA PRO A 301 -34.06 -1.83 -2.15
C PRO A 301 -32.88 -2.62 -2.73
N LYS A 302 -31.68 -2.03 -2.71
CA LYS A 302 -30.44 -2.75 -3.07
C LYS A 302 -30.19 -3.87 -2.05
N GLN A 303 -30.43 -5.11 -2.47
CA GLN A 303 -30.10 -6.30 -1.69
C GLN A 303 -28.58 -6.43 -1.61
N VAL A 304 -28.03 -6.50 -0.40
CA VAL A 304 -26.65 -6.94 -0.17
C VAL A 304 -26.74 -8.39 0.30
N ASN A 305 -26.76 -9.33 -0.65
CA ASN A 305 -26.64 -10.76 -0.37
C ASN A 305 -25.17 -11.17 -0.48
N GLY A 306 -24.71 -11.92 0.52
CA GLY A 306 -23.45 -12.67 0.47
C GLY A 306 -23.52 -13.80 -0.55
N ALA A 307 -22.38 -14.11 -1.14
CA ALA A 307 -22.15 -14.93 -2.34
C ALA A 307 -22.48 -16.43 -2.23
N HIS A 308 -22.83 -17.08 -3.37
CA HIS A 308 -21.99 -18.13 -4.03
C HIS A 308 -22.55 -18.59 -5.42
N GLN A 309 -21.64 -18.72 -6.41
CA GLN A 309 -21.64 -19.48 -7.71
C GLN A 309 -22.86 -19.44 -8.67
N ASP A 310 -22.77 -19.51 -10.01
CA ASP A 310 -21.78 -20.08 -10.94
C ASP A 310 -21.87 -19.37 -12.33
N SER A 311 -20.83 -19.58 -13.15
CA SER A 311 -20.62 -19.25 -14.57
C SER A 311 -21.88 -19.18 -15.48
N THR A 312 -21.97 -18.25 -16.44
CA THR A 312 -21.44 -18.44 -17.81
C THR A 312 -21.76 -17.21 -18.70
N THR A 313 -20.73 -16.71 -19.40
CA THR A 313 -20.71 -16.00 -20.70
C THR A 313 -21.41 -14.65 -20.91
N GLY A 314 -20.64 -13.65 -21.36
CA GLY A 314 -21.12 -12.61 -22.28
C GLY A 314 -20.58 -11.19 -22.05
N ASN A 315 -19.43 -10.88 -22.67
CA ASN A 315 -18.95 -9.57 -23.13
C ASN A 315 -19.38 -8.28 -22.41
N VAL A 316 -18.41 -7.60 -21.78
CA VAL A 316 -18.30 -6.13 -21.88
C VAL A 316 -16.83 -5.74 -21.76
N ASN A 317 -16.35 -4.84 -22.63
CA ASN A 317 -15.63 -3.63 -22.24
C ASN A 317 -15.43 -2.70 -23.45
N THR A 318 -16.36 -1.75 -23.59
CA THR A 318 -16.06 -0.41 -24.10
C THR A 318 -15.36 0.37 -23.00
N THR A 319 -14.09 0.71 -23.19
CA THR A 319 -13.33 1.60 -22.32
C THR A 319 -13.56 3.05 -22.75
N GLY A 320 -14.24 3.83 -21.91
CA GLY A 320 -14.39 5.27 -22.03
C GLY A 320 -14.06 5.93 -20.69
N SER A 321 -12.89 6.55 -20.66
CA SER A 321 -12.30 7.36 -19.59
C SER A 321 -13.28 8.35 -18.96
N HIS A 322 -13.29 8.50 -17.63
CA HIS A 322 -13.51 9.82 -17.02
C HIS A 322 -12.79 9.96 -15.67
N SER A 323 -11.91 10.95 -15.68
CA SER A 323 -11.23 11.57 -14.56
C SER A 323 -12.21 11.98 -13.46
N PHE A 324 -11.90 11.63 -12.22
CA PHE A 324 -12.45 12.34 -11.06
C PHE A 324 -11.28 12.78 -10.17
N VAL A 325 -10.99 14.07 -10.30
CA VAL A 325 -10.24 14.87 -9.34
C VAL A 325 -11.07 14.93 -8.05
N ILE A 326 -10.60 14.28 -7.00
CA ILE A 326 -11.11 14.52 -5.64
C ILE A 326 -10.08 15.39 -4.92
N ASN A 327 -10.38 16.68 -4.85
CA ASN A 327 -9.64 17.66 -4.07
C ASN A 327 -10.00 17.47 -2.58
N ARG A 328 -9.20 16.68 -1.85
CA ARG A 328 -9.18 16.65 -0.37
C ARG A 328 -7.87 16.03 0.14
N PRO A 329 -7.01 16.82 0.79
CA PRO A 329 -6.16 16.30 1.87
C PRO A 329 -6.36 17.11 3.17
N PRO A 330 -5.96 16.60 4.35
CA PRO A 330 -5.03 15.48 4.55
C PRO A 330 -5.48 14.49 5.64
N LEU A 331 -6.13 13.39 5.26
CA LEU A 331 -6.24 12.20 6.13
C LEU A 331 -4.94 11.37 6.18
N LEU A 332 -3.96 11.72 5.33
CA LEU A 332 -2.62 11.13 5.36
C LEU A 332 -1.77 11.64 6.54
N LEU A 333 -2.15 12.73 7.22
CA LEU A 333 -1.39 13.27 8.35
C LEU A 333 -1.68 12.55 9.69
N ALA A 334 -2.86 11.94 9.84
CA ALA A 334 -3.25 11.29 11.09
C ALA A 334 -2.56 9.94 11.33
N CYS A 335 -1.99 9.30 10.30
CA CYS A 335 -1.21 8.08 10.47
C CYS A 335 0.25 8.32 10.87
N LEU A 336 0.71 9.58 10.92
CA LEU A 336 2.08 9.96 11.32
C LEU A 336 2.17 10.61 12.73
N LEU A 337 1.03 10.91 13.38
CA LEU A 337 0.98 11.65 14.64
C LEU A 337 0.58 10.82 15.88
N LEU A 338 0.62 9.49 15.76
CA LEU A 338 0.48 8.58 16.91
C LEU A 338 1.70 7.66 16.96
N ALA A 339 2.85 8.27 17.23
CA ALA A 339 4.06 7.65 17.74
C ALA A 339 4.41 8.35 19.06
#